data_AF-A0A348SDT7-F1
#
_entry.id   AF-A0A348SDT7-F1
#
_cell.length_a   1.000
_cell.length_b   1.000
_cell.length_c   1.000
_cell.angle_alpha   90.00
_cell.angle_beta   90.00
_cell.angle_gamma   90.00
#
_symmetry.space_group_name_H-M   'P 1'
#
loop_
_entity.id
_entity.type
_entity.pdbx_description
1 polymer ?
#
loop_
_entity_poly.entity_id
_entity_poly.type
_entity_poly.pdbx_seq_one_letter_code
_entity_poly.pdbx_strand_id
1 'polypeptide(L)'
;ASSGIGECMALQLAERGWDLVLVARRADELARVAAAVSANGADAEVIVVDLATTSGVEQIEARIADESRPIEMVINNAGYGRFGKITELDAAGESNEIA
;
A
#
# COMPACT_ATOMS: atom_id res chain seq x y z
N ALA A 1 2.45 -0.02 1.16
CA ALA A 1 2.79 -0.45 2.54
C ALA A 1 4.06 -1.31 2.68
N SER A 2 4.88 -1.51 1.63
CA SER A 2 5.97 -2.51 1.67
C SER A 2 7.35 -2.00 2.11
N SER A 3 7.48 -0.73 2.51
CA SER A 3 8.74 -0.18 3.06
C SER A 3 8.55 1.21 3.67
N GLY A 4 9.56 1.68 4.40
CA GLY A 4 9.66 3.08 4.84
C GLY A 4 8.55 3.47 5.80
N ILE A 5 7.95 4.65 5.58
CA ILE A 5 6.89 5.17 6.44
C ILE A 5 5.67 4.23 6.47
N GLY A 6 5.29 3.67 5.31
CA GLY A 6 4.13 2.79 5.23
C GLY A 6 4.32 1.48 6.01
N GLU A 7 5.53 0.93 6.04
CA GLU A 7 5.85 -0.23 6.89
C GLU A 7 5.81 0.15 8.37
N CYS A 8 6.41 1.29 8.74
CA CYS A 8 6.40 1.76 10.12
C CYS A 8 4.97 1.98 10.64
N MET A 9 4.09 2.56 9.81
CA MET A 9 2.67 2.72 10.15
C MET A 9 1.96 1.38 10.31
N ALA A 10 2.19 0.41 9.41
CA ALA A 10 1.59 -0.92 9.50
C ALA A 10 1.97 -1.61 10.82
N LEU A 11 3.25 -1.60 11.20
CA LEU A 11 3.69 -2.20 12.46
C LEU A 11 3.10 -1.50 13.68
N GLN A 12 3.07 -0.17 13.68
CA GLN A 12 2.49 0.62 14.77
C GLN A 12 0.98 0.43 14.92
N LEU A 13 0.25 0.22 13.83
CA LEU A 13 -1.18 -0.07 13.87
C LEU A 13 -1.43 -1.50 14.36
N ALA A 14 -0.61 -2.46 13.93
CA ALA A 14 -0.67 -3.84 14.42
C ALA A 14 -0.46 -3.92 15.95
N GLU A 15 0.54 -3.20 16.49
CA GLU A 15 0.77 -3.10 17.93
C GLU A 15 -0.43 -2.51 18.72
N ARG A 16 -1.30 -1.76 18.03
CA ARG A 16 -2.52 -1.17 18.58
C ARG A 16 -3.76 -2.05 18.36
N GLY A 17 -3.60 -3.25 17.81
CA GLY A 17 -4.65 -4.24 17.59
C GLY A 17 -5.48 -4.03 16.32
N TRP A 18 -4.96 -3.29 15.33
CA TRP A 18 -5.63 -3.14 14.04
C TRP A 18 -5.24 -4.28 13.10
N ASP A 19 -6.24 -4.96 12.56
CA ASP A 19 -6.06 -5.82 11.40
C ASP A 19 -5.86 -4.96 10.15
N LEU A 20 -5.03 -5.43 9.23
CA LEU A 20 -4.51 -4.61 8.13
C LEU A 20 -4.75 -5.26 6.78
N VAL A 21 -5.17 -4.44 5.82
CA VAL A 21 -5.09 -4.77 4.39
C VAL A 21 -3.87 -4.06 3.81
N LEU A 22 -2.85 -4.83 3.48
CA LEU A 22 -1.58 -4.33 2.98
C LEU A 22 -1.57 -4.37 1.45
N VAL A 23 -1.36 -3.20 0.83
CA VAL A 23 -1.35 -3.03 -0.63
C VAL A 23 0.02 -2.50 -1.10
N ALA A 24 0.62 -3.16 -2.08
CA ALA A 24 1.81 -2.72 -2.82
C ALA A 24 2.10 -3.60 -4.04
N ARG A 25 3.01 -3.14 -4.91
CA ARG A 25 3.46 -3.88 -6.12
C ARG A 25 4.48 -4.99 -5.86
N ARG A 26 5.29 -4.84 -4.80
CA ARG A 26 6.39 -5.77 -4.49
C ARG A 26 5.89 -6.87 -3.56
N ALA A 27 5.58 -8.03 -4.12
CA ALA A 27 5.02 -9.16 -3.39
C ALA A 27 5.88 -9.60 -2.19
N ASP A 28 7.18 -9.83 -2.40
CA ASP A 28 8.07 -10.35 -1.36
C ASP A 28 8.19 -9.40 -0.15
N GLU A 29 8.34 -8.10 -0.42
CA GLU A 29 8.41 -7.10 0.64
C GLU A 29 7.08 -6.96 1.37
N LEU A 30 5.96 -7.07 0.66
CA LEU A 30 4.63 -7.01 1.27
C LEU A 30 4.37 -8.22 2.16
N ALA A 31 4.81 -9.42 1.74
CA ALA A 31 4.74 -10.64 2.53
C ALA A 31 5.62 -10.55 3.80
N ARG A 32 6.81 -9.94 3.69
CA ARG A 32 7.67 -9.67 4.85
C ARG A 32 6.99 -8.78 5.88
N VAL A 33 6.35 -7.69 5.44
CA VAL A 33 5.61 -6.78 6.33
C VAL A 33 4.40 -7.49 6.93
N ALA A 34 3.65 -8.28 6.16
CA ALA A 34 2.52 -9.05 6.65
C ALA A 34 2.93 -10.03 7.76
N ALA A 35 4.04 -10.75 7.59
CA ALA A 35 4.57 -11.65 8.62
C ALA A 35 4.94 -10.88 9.90
N ALA A 36 5.49 -9.67 9.78
CA ALA A 36 5.81 -8.83 10.93
C ALA A 36 4.55 -8.28 11.62
N VAL A 37 3.48 -7.95 10.88
CA VAL A 37 2.17 -7.59 11.44
C VAL A 37 1.59 -8.76 12.24
N SER A 38 1.59 -9.97 11.66
CA SER A 38 1.12 -11.18 12.36
C SER A 38 1.95 -11.51 13.60
N ALA A 39 3.25 -11.28 13.57
CA ALA A 39 4.10 -11.43 14.75
C ALA A 39 3.75 -10.45 15.89
N ASN A 40 3.10 -9.32 15.58
CA ASN A 40 2.57 -8.35 16.55
C ASN A 40 1.14 -8.65 16.99
N GLY A 41 0.55 -9.78 16.55
CA GLY A 41 -0.75 -10.26 17.02
C GLY A 41 -1.97 -9.71 16.29
N ALA A 42 -1.79 -9.14 15.09
CA ALA A 42 -2.88 -8.68 14.23
C ALA A 42 -2.90 -9.45 12.90
N ASP A 43 -4.07 -9.52 12.25
CA ASP A 43 -4.21 -10.16 10.95
C ASP A 43 -3.75 -9.23 9.82
N ALA A 44 -3.16 -9.83 8.77
CA ALA A 44 -2.71 -9.12 7.58
C ALA A 44 -3.24 -9.78 6.31
N GLU A 45 -4.11 -9.07 5.58
CA GLU A 45 -4.49 -9.40 4.22
C GLU A 45 -3.51 -8.76 3.24
N VAL A 46 -3.03 -9.51 2.26
CA VAL A 46 -2.06 -9.04 1.27
C VAL A 46 -2.71 -8.94 -0.10
N ILE A 47 -2.69 -7.73 -0.68
CA ILE A 47 -3.17 -7.50 -2.05
C ILE A 47 -2.03 -6.90 -2.88
N VAL A 48 -1.51 -7.69 -3.82
CA VAL A 48 -0.42 -7.29 -4.71
C VAL A 48 -1.00 -6.69 -5.98
N VAL A 49 -0.99 -5.36 -6.08
CA VAL A 49 -1.51 -4.62 -7.24
C VAL A 49 -0.64 -3.39 -7.54
N ASP A 50 -0.73 -2.93 -8.79
CA ASP A 50 -0.26 -1.61 -9.19
C ASP A 50 -1.40 -0.61 -9.15
N LEU A 51 -1.36 0.33 -8.20
CA LEU A 51 -2.36 1.38 -8.06
C LEU A 51 -2.28 2.45 -9.16
N ALA A 52 -1.22 2.44 -9.98
CA ALA A 52 -1.15 3.28 -11.17
C ALA A 52 -1.99 2.72 -12.34
N THR A 53 -2.55 1.50 -12.22
CA THR A 53 -3.41 0.92 -13.25
C THR A 53 -4.87 0.95 -12.83
N THR A 54 -5.78 1.17 -13.79
CA THR A 54 -7.23 1.12 -13.57
C THR A 54 -7.65 -0.20 -12.92
N SER A 55 -7.13 -1.32 -13.40
CA SER A 55 -7.44 -2.64 -12.84
C SER A 55 -7.01 -2.81 -11.38
N GLY A 56 -5.88 -2.21 -10.98
CA GLY A 56 -5.40 -2.26 -9.61
C GLY A 56 -6.29 -1.43 -8.69
N VAL A 57 -6.72 -0.25 -9.15
CA VAL A 57 -7.69 0.59 -8.43
C VAL A 57 -9.04 -0.11 -8.28
N GLU A 58 -9.60 -0.65 -9.37
CA GLU A 58 -10.89 -1.37 -9.35
C GLU A 58 -10.89 -2.54 -8.34
N GLN A 59 -9.77 -3.26 -8.21
CA GLN A 59 -9.65 -4.34 -7.24
C GLN A 59 -9.69 -3.84 -5.79
N ILE A 60 -9.07 -2.69 -5.50
CA ILE A 60 -9.12 -2.08 -4.17
C ILE A 60 -10.47 -1.46 -3.89
N GLU A 61 -11.11 -0.83 -4.87
CA GLU A 61 -12.48 -0.33 -4.76
C GLU A 61 -13.44 -1.46 -4.39
N ALA A 62 -13.36 -2.60 -5.08
CA ALA A 62 -14.17 -3.78 -4.77
C ALA A 62 -13.92 -4.31 -3.35
N ARG A 63 -12.67 -4.31 -2.88
CA ARG A 63 -12.33 -4.74 -1.52
C ARG A 63 -12.86 -3.77 -0.46
N ILE A 64 -12.79 -2.46 -0.71
CA ILE A 64 -13.31 -1.44 0.22
C ILE A 64 -14.84 -1.49 0.30
N ALA A 65 -15.52 -1.79 -0.82
CA ALA A 65 -16.97 -1.91 -0.89
C ALA A 65 -17.55 -3.18 -0.22
N ASP A 66 -16.71 -4.12 0.21
CA ASP A 66 -17.15 -5.34 0.90
C ASP A 66 -17.61 -5.03 2.34
N GLU A 67 -18.92 -4.89 2.51
CA GLU A 67 -19.57 -4.62 3.81
C GLU A 67 -19.40 -5.76 4.82
N SER A 68 -19.04 -6.98 4.40
CA SER A 68 -18.79 -8.10 5.33
C SER A 68 -17.45 -7.98 6.05
N ARG A 69 -16.54 -7.17 5.51
CA ARG A 69 -15.19 -6.91 6.04
C ARG A 69 -14.88 -5.41 5.93
N PRO A 70 -15.59 -4.55 6.67
CA PRO A 70 -15.57 -3.11 6.48
C PRO A 70 -14.17 -2.51 6.73
N ILE A 71 -13.85 -1.45 5.98
CA ILE A 71 -12.62 -0.68 6.16
C ILE A 71 -12.95 0.61 6.89
N GLU A 72 -12.35 0.80 8.07
CA GLU A 72 -12.55 1.99 8.91
C GLU A 72 -11.60 3.14 8.54
N MET A 73 -10.42 2.82 7.99
CA MET A 73 -9.38 3.77 7.68
C MET A 73 -8.64 3.38 6.40
N VAL A 74 -8.40 4.37 5.54
CA VAL A 74 -7.54 4.24 4.36
C VAL A 74 -6.36 5.17 4.49
N ILE A 75 -5.15 4.64 4.30
CA ILE A 75 -3.92 5.42 4.26
C ILE A 75 -3.40 5.39 2.82
N ASN A 76 -3.60 6.48 2.07
CA ASN A 76 -2.98 6.61 0.75
C ASN A 76 -1.48 6.92 0.91
N ASN A 77 -0.68 5.87 1.02
CA ASN A 77 0.77 5.93 1.19
C ASN A 77 1.51 5.46 -0.08
N ALA A 78 0.81 5.13 -1.18
CA ALA A 78 1.49 4.84 -2.43
C ALA A 78 2.09 6.14 -2.99
N GLY A 79 3.30 6.05 -3.52
CA GLY A 79 4.01 7.21 -4.03
C GLY A 79 5.48 6.91 -4.22
N TYR A 80 6.07 7.50 -5.25
CA TYR A 80 7.50 7.55 -5.46
C TYR A 80 7.83 8.86 -6.16
N GLY A 81 9.00 9.43 -5.86
CA GLY A 81 9.46 10.66 -6.52
C GLY A 81 10.65 10.39 -7.42
N ARG A 82 10.73 11.09 -8.56
CA ARG A 82 11.93 11.19 -9.39
C ARG A 82 12.72 12.43 -8.94
N PHE A 83 14.04 12.30 -9.00
CA PHE A 83 14.96 13.38 -8.63
C PHE A 83 15.82 13.73 -9.83
N GLY A 84 15.84 15.01 -10.20
CA GLY A 84 16.59 15.53 -11.35
C GLY A 84 16.24 16.99 -11.64
N LYS A 85 16.89 17.61 -12.63
CA LYS A 85 16.44 18.92 -13.11
C LYS A 85 15.11 18.73 -13.83
N ILE A 86 14.13 19.55 -13.50
CA ILE A 86 12.79 19.48 -14.13
C ILE A 86 12.85 19.58 -15.67
N THR A 87 13.87 20.27 -16.20
CA THR A 87 14.11 20.40 -17.65
C THR A 87 14.63 19.13 -18.32
N GLU A 88 15.07 18.14 -17.54
CA GLU A 88 15.68 16.89 -17.99
C GLU A 88 14.79 15.68 -17.69
N LEU A 89 13.68 15.87 -16.98
CA LEU A 89 12.69 14.82 -16.68
C LEU A 89 11.72 14.67 -17.84
N ASP A 90 11.47 13.42 -18.28
CA ASP A 90 10.46 13.15 -19.29
C ASP A 90 9.04 13.32 -18.69
N ALA A 91 8.14 13.93 -19.45
CA ALA A 91 6.77 14.17 -19.01
C ALA A 91 5.96 12.87 -18.79
N ALA A 92 6.39 11.76 -19.41
CA ALA A 92 5.68 10.49 -19.34
C ALA A 92 5.83 9.80 -17.97
N GLY A 93 6.99 9.89 -17.33
CA GLY A 93 7.23 9.27 -16.03
C GLY A 93 6.90 10.18 -14.85
N GLU A 94 6.67 11.48 -15.06
CA GLU A 94 6.05 12.37 -14.06
C GLU A 94 4.59 11.94 -13.78
N SER A 95 3.85 11.56 -14.83
CA SER A 95 2.43 11.14 -14.70
C SER A 95 2.24 9.87 -13.86
N ASN A 96 3.30 9.09 -13.62
CA ASN A 96 3.25 7.86 -12.83
C ASN A 96 3.62 8.06 -11.35
N GLU A 97 4.00 9.28 -10.92
CA GLU A 97 4.45 9.53 -9.54
C GLU A 97 3.32 9.54 -8.51
N ILE A 98 2.08 9.78 -8.94
CA ILE A 98 0.91 9.90 -8.08
C ILE A 98 -0.08 8.78 -8.43
N ALA A 99 -0.29 7.88 -7.47
CA ALA A 99 -1.42 6.96 -7.41
C ALA A 99 -2.00 7.03 -5.99
#